data_AF-A0A0D0K5I2-F1
#
_entry.id   AF-A0A0D0K5I2-F1
#
_cell.length_a   1.000
_cell.length_b   1.000
_cell.length_c   1.000
_cell.angle_alpha   90.00
_cell.angle_beta   90.00
_cell.angle_gamma   90.00
#
_symmetry.space_group_name_H-M   'P 1'
#
loop_
_entity.id
_entity.type
_entity.pdbx_description
1 polymer ?
#
loop_
_entity_poly.entity_id
_entity_poly.type
_entity_poly.pdbx_seq_one_letter_code
_entity_poly.pdbx_strand_id
1 'polypeptide(L)' 'GMGRVIGDGGSFYQVVDIAVLPAHQGRGLGKQIMAAISGFIAREVPESAYVSLIADGEAYRLYQQFGFALTAPASQG' A
#
# COMPACT_ATOMS: atom_id res chain seq x y z
N GLY A 1 13.67 4.91 0.82
CA GLY A 1 12.51 5.69 0.38
C GLY A 1 11.61 5.92 1.58
N MET A 2 10.37 6.33 1.36
CA MET A 2 9.38 6.52 2.42
C MET A 2 8.07 5.83 2.07
N GLY A 3 7.32 5.47 3.11
CA GLY A 3 5.95 4.98 3.03
C GLY A 3 5.12 5.63 4.12
N ARG A 4 3.85 5.95 3.85
CA ARG A 4 2.94 6.53 4.85
C ARG A 4 1.58 5.82 4.84
N VAL A 5 1.11 5.49 6.03
CA VAL A 5 -0.22 4.93 6.30
C VAL A 5 -0.96 5.91 7.20
N ILE A 6 -2.21 6.19 6.88
CA ILE A 6 -3.15 6.91 7.75
C ILE A 6 -4.31 5.96 8.12
N GLY A 7 -5.01 6.25 9.20
CA GLY A 7 -6.20 5.51 9.57
C GLY A 7 -6.92 6.11 10.77
N ASP A 8 -8.11 5.60 11.03
CA ASP A 8 -9.00 6.02 12.12
C ASP A 8 -8.74 5.25 13.44
N GLY A 9 -7.81 4.30 13.44
CA GLY A 9 -7.55 3.42 14.59
C GLY A 9 -8.53 2.25 14.70
N GLY A 10 -9.43 2.08 13.73
CA GLY A 10 -10.49 1.07 13.75
C GLY A 10 -10.72 0.45 12.37
N SER A 11 -11.63 1.01 11.59
CA SER A 11 -12.20 0.34 10.43
C SER A 11 -11.52 0.69 9.12
N PHE A 12 -10.82 1.83 9.02
CA PHE A 12 -10.33 2.33 7.74
C PHE A 12 -8.89 2.80 7.82
N TYR A 13 -8.07 2.25 6.92
CA TYR A 13 -6.68 2.64 6.74
C TYR A 13 -6.38 2.86 5.26
N GLN A 14 -5.45 3.76 4.99
CA GLN A 14 -5.01 4.04 3.63
C GLN A 14 -3.50 4.20 3.57
N VAL A 15 -2.87 3.50 2.62
CA VAL A 15 -1.50 3.78 2.22
C VAL A 15 -1.55 4.98 1.26
N VAL A 16 -1.07 6.12 1.72
CA VAL A 16 -1.24 7.41 1.02
C VAL A 16 -0.01 7.85 0.25
N ASP A 17 1.18 7.41 0.66
CA ASP A 17 2.41 7.76 -0.06
C ASP A 17 3.39 6.60 -0.06
N ILE A 18 3.99 6.37 -1.23
CA ILE A 18 5.16 5.52 -1.40
C ILE A 18 6.10 6.23 -2.36
N ALA A 19 7.30 6.55 -1.88
CA ALA A 19 8.26 7.29 -2.68
C ALA A 19 9.67 6.71 -2.59
N VAL A 20 10.31 6.59 -3.75
CA VAL A 20 11.72 6.27 -3.89
C VAL A 20 12.32 7.29 -4.84
N LEU A 21 13.37 7.99 -4.39
CA LEU A 21 14.09 8.95 -5.23
C LEU A 21 14.51 8.28 -6.55
N PRO A 22 14.39 8.96 -7.71
CA PRO A 22 14.70 8.38 -9.02
C PRO A 22 16.06 7.67 -9.09
N ALA A 23 17.10 8.26 -8.50
CA ALA A 23 18.46 7.70 -8.45
C ALA A 23 18.58 6.36 -7.67
N HIS A 24 17.51 5.92 -7.00
CA HIS A 24 17.48 4.70 -6.20
C HIS A 24 16.37 3.72 -6.64
N GLN A 25 15.64 4.04 -7.72
CA GLN A 25 14.63 3.14 -8.28
C GLN A 25 15.27 1.93 -8.96
N GLY A 26 14.47 0.89 -9.24
CA GLY A 26 14.94 -0.37 -9.81
C GLY A 26 15.74 -1.28 -8.86
N ARG A 27 15.99 -0.84 -7.62
CA ARG A 27 16.77 -1.57 -6.60
C ARG A 27 15.92 -2.33 -5.58
N GLY A 28 14.63 -2.52 -5.85
CA GLY A 28 13.71 -3.24 -4.95
C GLY A 28 13.25 -2.45 -3.70
N LEU A 29 13.63 -1.17 -3.57
CA LEU A 29 13.27 -0.36 -2.39
C LEU A 29 11.75 -0.19 -2.20
N GLY A 30 10.98 -0.08 -3.29
CA GLY A 30 9.51 -0.03 -3.20
C GLY A 30 8.93 -1.29 -2.56
N LYS A 31 9.49 -2.46 -2.89
CA LYS A 31 9.11 -3.74 -2.28
C LYS A 31 9.47 -3.79 -0.79
N GLN A 32 10.62 -3.25 -0.40
CA GLN A 32 11.00 -3.18 1.02
C GLN A 32 10.08 -2.25 1.82
N ILE A 33 9.69 -1.10 1.25
CA ILE A 33 8.74 -0.17 1.88
C ILE A 33 7.39 -0.87 2.06
N MET A 34 6.87 -1.52 1.02
CA MET A 34 5.62 -2.27 1.11
C MET A 34 5.69 -3.41 2.12
N ALA A 35 6.80 -4.14 2.20
CA ALA A 35 6.98 -5.18 3.21
C ALA A 35 6.91 -4.61 4.64
N ALA A 36 7.51 -3.45 4.89
CA ALA A 36 7.42 -2.78 6.18
C ALA A 36 5.97 -2.33 6.49
N ILE A 37 5.25 -1.78 5.49
CA ILE A 37 3.85 -1.38 5.62
C ILE A 37 2.95 -2.58 5.89
N SER A 38 3.07 -3.66 5.12
CA SER A 38 2.32 -4.90 5.33
C SER A 38 2.61 -5.51 6.70
N GLY A 39 3.86 -5.46 7.16
CA GLY A 39 4.23 -5.90 8.51
C GLY A 39 3.65 -5.01 9.62
N PHE A 40 3.43 -3.72 9.36
CA PHE A 40 2.70 -2.84 10.28
C PHE A 40 1.21 -3.18 10.30
N ILE A 41 0.57 -3.29 9.12
CA ILE A 41 -0.85 -3.63 9.00
C ILE A 41 -1.14 -4.95 9.72
N ALA A 42 -0.36 -6.00 9.47
CA ALA A 42 -0.57 -7.31 10.07
C ALA A 42 -0.44 -7.34 11.60
N ARG A 43 0.26 -6.38 12.22
CA ARG A 43 0.42 -6.32 13.68
C ARG A 43 -0.56 -5.38 14.36
N GLU A 44 -0.83 -4.23 13.75
CA GLU A 44 -1.49 -3.10 14.41
C GLU A 44 -2.92 -2.88 13.93
N VAL A 45 -3.26 -3.33 12.72
CA VAL A 45 -4.56 -3.07 12.11
C VAL A 45 -5.50 -4.26 12.36
N PRO A 46 -6.73 -4.03 12.85
CA PRO A 46 -7.71 -5.11 12.99
C PRO A 46 -7.94 -5.85 11.67
N GLU A 47 -8.06 -7.18 11.70
CA GLU A 47 -8.29 -7.98 10.48
C GLU A 47 -9.58 -7.60 9.73
N SER A 48 -10.56 -7.06 10.44
CA SER A 48 -11.82 -6.57 9.87
C SER A 48 -11.70 -5.21 9.19
N ALA A 49 -10.57 -4.51 9.34
CA ALA A 49 -10.39 -3.18 8.80
C ALA A 49 -10.18 -3.20 7.28
N TYR A 50 -10.73 -2.19 6.62
CA TYR A 50 -10.55 -1.97 5.20
C TYR A 50 -9.28 -1.15 4.95
N VAL A 51 -8.30 -1.77 4.29
CA VAL A 51 -7.05 -1.12 3.89
C VAL A 51 -7.06 -0.85 2.40
N SER A 52 -6.88 0.40 2.01
CA SER A 52 -6.87 0.82 0.60
C SER A 52 -5.62 1.60 0.21
N LEU A 53 -5.41 1.75 -1.10
CA LEU A 53 -4.42 2.65 -1.68
C LEU A 53 -4.88 3.06 -3.08
N ILE A 54 -4.31 4.15 -3.59
CA ILE A 54 -4.48 4.56 -4.98
C ILE A 54 -3.14 4.32 -5.68
N ALA A 55 -3.18 3.58 -6.79
CA ALA A 55 -2.00 3.21 -7.55
C ALA A 55 -2.01 3.90 -8.91
N ASP A 56 -0.98 4.70 -9.18
CA ASP A 56 -0.81 5.33 -10.48
C ASP A 56 -0.11 4.39 -11.47
N GLY A 57 -0.60 4.39 -12.72
CA GLY A 57 -0.01 3.63 -13.82
C GLY A 57 0.17 2.15 -13.49
N GLU A 58 1.39 1.63 -13.64
CA GLU A 58 1.71 0.21 -13.41
C GLU A 58 2.08 -0.13 -11.96
N ALA A 59 1.96 0.82 -11.02
CA ALA A 59 2.32 0.60 -9.61
C ALA A 59 1.44 -0.49 -8.94
N TYR A 60 0.21 -0.71 -9.42
CA TYR A 60 -0.68 -1.74 -8.89
C TYR A 60 -0.04 -3.15 -8.91
N ARG A 61 0.84 -3.43 -9.88
CA ARG A 61 1.55 -4.72 -9.99
C ARG A 61 2.47 -5.01 -8.82
N LEU A 62 3.03 -3.96 -8.20
CA LEU A 62 3.80 -4.10 -6.97
C LEU A 62 2.86 -4.45 -5.82
N TYR A 63 1.76 -3.72 -5.68
CA TYR A 63 0.84 -3.86 -4.55
C TYR A 63 0.07 -5.18 -4.55
N GLN A 64 -0.21 -5.74 -5.73
CA GLN A 64 -0.81 -7.08 -5.86
C GLN A 64 0.04 -8.18 -5.21
N GLN A 65 1.37 -8.01 -5.14
CA GLN A 65 2.25 -8.96 -4.44
C GLN A 65 2.04 -8.94 -2.92
N PHE A 66 1.32 -7.94 -2.39
CA PHE A 66 1.02 -7.72 -0.98
C PHE A 66 -0.48 -7.88 -0.67
N GLY A 67 -1.25 -8.51 -1.56
CA GLY A 67 -2.66 -8.83 -1.33
C GLY A 67 -3.65 -7.73 -1.71
N PHE A 68 -3.19 -6.60 -2.26
CA PHE A 68 -4.10 -5.59 -2.82
C PHE A 68 -4.70 -6.08 -4.14
N ALA A 69 -5.96 -5.76 -4.37
CA ALA A 69 -6.68 -6.10 -5.60
C ALA A 69 -7.20 -4.83 -6.27
N LEU A 70 -7.32 -4.87 -7.61
CA LEU A 70 -8.03 -3.82 -8.34
C LEU A 70 -9.52 -3.88 -7.97
N THR A 71 -10.08 -2.73 -7.63
CA THR A 71 -11.52 -2.60 -7.34
C THR A 71 -12.33 -2.40 -8.62
N ALA A 72 -11.74 -1.80 -9.66
CA ALA A 72 -12.34 -1.68 -10.97
C ALA A 72 -12.35 -3.04 -11.72
N PRO A 73 -13.40 -3.32 -12.52
CA PRO A 73 -14.55 -2.47 -12.80
C PRO A 73 -15.70 -2.60 -11.78
N ALA A 74 -15.63 -3.56 -10.85
CA ALA A 74 -16.72 -3.93 -9.94
C ALA A 74 -17.10 -2.82 -8.94
N SER A 75 -16.14 -1.95 -8.60
CA SER A 75 -16.36 -0.77 -7.77
C SER A 75 -15.61 0.40 -8.39
N GLN A 76 -16.38 1.42 -8.76
CA GLN A 76 -15.92 2.69 -9.31
C GLN A 76 -16.48 3.77 -8.37
N GLY A 77 -15.60 4.61 -7.85
CA GLY A 77 -15.93 5.71 -6.94
C GLY A 77 -15.69 7.05 -7.62
#